data_AF-A0A7S4V0C5-F1
#
_entry.id   AF-A0A7S4V0C5-F1
#
_cell.length_a   1.000
_cell.length_b   1.000
_cell.length_c   1.000
_cell.angle_alpha   90.00
_cell.angle_beta   90.00
_cell.angle_gamma   90.00
#
_symmetry.space_group_name_H-M   'P 1'
#
loop_
_entity.id
_entity.type
_entity.pdbx_description
1 polymer ?
#
loop_
_entity_poly.entity_id
_entity_poly.type
_entity_poly.pdbx_seq_one_letter_code
_entity_poly.pdbx_strand_id
1 'polypeptide(L)'
;DAEGFKLTPPPYQAFRRIRVSSKMMLRSFVDKILIPAIGFRRNYHAYALLDCETGIPYGPVKSQAVDMMHMFMHFYHFSDDKVIRVGDVFNKKGKSGFFVYDLGDQFEFLITTEEVLPSSESNGKVQILDGAGNAPPEDSIGLEDKGNRGFYKLYDTVVKLKKNKKKPSKE
;
A
#
# COMPACT_ATOMS: atom_id res chain seq x y z
N ASP A 1 13.96 23.40 -9.55
CA ASP A 1 14.68 23.70 -8.29
C ASP A 1 14.48 22.47 -7.43
N ALA A 2 15.51 21.63 -7.31
CA ALA A 2 15.37 20.22 -6.92
C ALA A 2 15.29 20.02 -5.40
N GLU A 3 14.47 20.81 -4.71
CA GLU A 3 14.02 20.46 -3.37
C GLU A 3 12.80 19.55 -3.51
N GLY A 4 13.09 18.27 -3.77
CA GLY A 4 12.08 17.22 -3.83
C GLY A 4 11.19 17.30 -2.59
N PHE A 5 9.87 17.33 -2.82
CA PHE A 5 8.84 17.37 -1.79
C PHE A 5 9.14 16.32 -0.70
N LYS A 6 9.68 16.76 0.43
CA LYS A 6 9.91 15.88 1.59
C LYS A 6 8.57 15.73 2.31
N LEU A 7 7.85 14.66 1.99
CA LEU A 7 6.75 14.20 2.82
C LEU A 7 7.30 13.95 4.23
N THR A 8 6.87 14.77 5.18
CA THR A 8 7.10 14.47 6.59
C THR A 8 6.41 13.13 6.87
N PRO A 9 7.14 12.08 7.29
CA PRO A 9 6.51 10.79 7.52
C PRO A 9 5.43 10.93 8.61
N PRO A 10 4.28 10.25 8.45
CA PRO A 10 3.24 10.29 9.46
C PRO A 10 3.77 9.76 10.81
N PRO A 11 3.21 10.21 11.94
CA PRO A 11 3.66 9.83 13.29
C PRO A 11 3.55 8.32 13.55
N TYR A 12 2.73 7.62 12.75
CA TYR A 12 2.66 6.18 12.69
C TYR A 12 2.99 5.71 11.28
N GLN A 13 3.90 4.74 11.16
CA GLN A 13 4.27 4.16 9.88
C GLN A 13 4.17 2.64 9.94
N ALA A 14 3.24 2.09 9.16
CA ALA A 14 3.25 0.68 8.80
C ALA A 14 4.09 0.52 7.52
N PHE A 15 5.19 -0.22 7.59
CA PHE A 15 6.02 -0.48 6.42
C PHE A 15 6.51 -1.92 6.37
N ARG A 16 6.79 -2.37 5.15
CA ARG A 16 7.46 -3.65 4.87
C ARG A 16 8.51 -3.40 3.80
N ARG A 17 9.72 -3.91 4.01
CA ARG A 17 10.76 -3.99 2.98
C ARG A 17 10.79 -5.42 2.49
N ILE A 18 10.57 -5.62 1.20
CA ILE A 18 10.44 -6.95 0.60
C ILE A 18 11.33 -7.09 -0.62
N ARG A 19 11.88 -8.29 -0.80
CA ARG A 19 12.58 -8.70 -2.01
C ARG A 19 11.68 -9.65 -2.78
N VAL A 20 11.46 -9.34 -4.06
CA VAL A 20 10.65 -10.15 -4.98
C VAL A 20 11.34 -10.28 -6.33
N SER A 21 10.95 -11.28 -7.12
CA SER A 21 11.41 -11.44 -8.49
C SER A 21 10.76 -10.40 -9.41
N SER A 22 11.57 -9.73 -10.23
CA SER A 22 11.07 -8.82 -11.27
C SER A 22 10.23 -9.52 -12.35
N LYS A 23 10.41 -10.83 -12.53
CA LYS A 23 9.61 -11.65 -13.46
C LYS A 23 8.25 -12.08 -12.90
N MET A 24 7.97 -11.80 -11.61
CA MET A 24 6.68 -12.10 -11.00
C MET A 24 5.58 -11.30 -11.68
N MET A 25 4.43 -11.93 -11.93
CA MET A 25 3.24 -11.22 -12.41
C MET A 25 2.73 -10.26 -11.36
N LEU A 26 2.33 -9.06 -11.76
CA LEU A 26 1.86 -8.01 -10.86
C LEU A 26 0.66 -8.49 -10.02
N ARG A 27 -0.25 -9.25 -10.63
CA ARG A 27 -1.34 -9.93 -9.91
C ARG A 27 -0.86 -10.78 -8.73
N SER A 28 0.18 -11.59 -8.95
CA SER A 28 0.73 -12.49 -7.92
C SER A 28 1.48 -11.71 -6.85
N PHE A 29 2.18 -10.64 -7.25
CA PHE A 29 2.84 -9.74 -6.31
C PHE A 29 1.84 -9.12 -5.34
N VAL A 30 0.75 -8.56 -5.84
CA VAL A 30 -0.25 -7.93 -4.98
C VAL A 30 -0.98 -8.96 -4.11
N ASP A 31 -1.58 -9.99 -4.72
CA ASP A 31 -2.43 -10.96 -4.00
C ASP A 31 -1.64 -11.83 -3.02
N LYS A 32 -0.45 -12.30 -3.39
CA LYS A 32 0.29 -13.28 -2.58
C LYS A 32 1.34 -12.64 -1.68
N ILE A 33 1.81 -11.44 -2.00
CA ILE A 33 2.91 -10.80 -1.28
C ILE A 33 2.45 -9.53 -0.56
N LEU A 34 1.99 -8.51 -1.29
CA LEU A 34 1.68 -7.20 -0.68
C LEU A 34 0.55 -7.29 0.35
N ILE A 35 -0.61 -7.83 -0.05
CA ILE A 35 -1.79 -7.92 0.81
C ILE A 35 -1.48 -8.71 2.10
N PRO A 36 -0.85 -9.91 2.04
CA PRO A 36 -0.43 -10.61 3.26
C PRO A 36 0.64 -9.89 4.07
N ALA A 37 1.59 -9.21 3.42
CA ALA A 37 2.68 -8.52 4.12
C ALA A 37 2.16 -7.36 4.98
N ILE A 38 1.13 -6.64 4.52
CA ILE A 38 0.48 -5.58 5.31
C ILE A 38 -0.54 -6.13 6.33
N GLY A 39 -0.99 -7.39 6.16
CA GLY A 39 -1.90 -8.07 7.10
C GLY A 39 -3.38 -8.02 6.69
N PHE A 40 -3.67 -7.74 5.43
CA PHE A 40 -5.04 -7.71 4.89
C PHE A 40 -5.48 -9.06 4.34
N ARG A 41 -6.79 -9.24 4.21
CA ARG A 41 -7.37 -10.49 3.70
C ARG A 41 -7.23 -10.57 2.18
N ARG A 42 -6.67 -11.69 1.71
CA ARG A 42 -6.57 -11.98 0.27
C ARG A 42 -7.95 -12.14 -0.36
N ASN A 43 -8.10 -11.65 -1.59
CA ASN A 43 -9.32 -11.74 -2.41
C ASN A 43 -10.59 -11.20 -1.74
N TYR A 44 -10.45 -10.27 -0.79
CA TYR A 44 -11.60 -9.67 -0.14
C TYR A 44 -12.07 -8.40 -0.87
N HIS A 45 -11.14 -7.50 -1.15
CA HIS A 45 -11.40 -6.25 -1.85
C HIS A 45 -10.67 -6.17 -3.20
N ALA A 46 -11.12 -5.25 -4.05
CA ALA A 46 -10.37 -4.82 -5.22
C ALA A 46 -9.16 -3.96 -4.83
N TYR A 47 -8.32 -3.69 -5.83
CA TYR A 47 -7.17 -2.81 -5.65
C TYR A 47 -6.77 -2.16 -6.97
N ALA A 48 -5.94 -1.12 -6.86
CA ALA A 48 -5.19 -0.54 -7.96
C ALA A 48 -3.71 -0.37 -7.57
N LEU A 49 -2.82 -0.62 -8.51
CA LEU A 49 -1.41 -0.23 -8.42
C LEU A 49 -1.17 0.87 -9.45
N LEU A 50 -0.99 2.10 -8.97
CA LEU A 50 -0.77 3.28 -9.78
C LEU A 50 0.73 3.51 -9.98
N ASP A 51 1.19 3.53 -11.23
CA ASP A 51 2.54 3.99 -11.56
C ASP A 51 2.56 5.53 -11.55
N CYS A 52 3.35 6.14 -10.66
CA CYS A 52 3.42 7.59 -10.52
C CYS A 52 4.05 8.29 -11.73
N GLU A 53 4.84 7.58 -12.55
CA GLU A 53 5.49 8.19 -13.74
C GLU A 53 4.55 8.21 -14.94
N THR A 54 3.76 7.15 -15.14
CA THR A 54 2.88 7.01 -16.31
C THR A 54 1.42 7.35 -16.02
N GLY A 55 1.03 7.37 -14.75
CA GLY A 55 -0.36 7.53 -14.31
C GLY A 55 -1.23 6.30 -14.59
N ILE A 56 -0.67 5.19 -15.05
CA ILE A 56 -1.43 3.99 -15.41
C ILE A 56 -1.85 3.25 -14.14
N PRO A 57 -3.16 2.99 -13.94
CA PRO A 57 -3.63 2.14 -12.85
C PRO A 57 -3.71 0.68 -13.32
N TYR A 58 -2.91 -0.19 -12.72
CA TYR A 58 -2.94 -1.63 -12.93
C TYR A 58 -3.83 -2.32 -11.90
N GLY A 59 -4.67 -3.24 -12.34
CA GLY A 59 -5.57 -3.95 -11.43
C GLY A 59 -6.38 -5.06 -12.09
N PRO A 60 -7.24 -5.74 -11.32
CA PRO A 60 -8.06 -6.82 -11.84
C PRO A 60 -9.25 -6.31 -12.66
N VAL A 61 -9.13 -6.33 -13.98
CA VAL A 61 -10.18 -5.92 -14.93
C VAL A 61 -11.50 -6.72 -14.84
N LYS A 62 -11.49 -7.89 -14.19
CA LYS A 62 -12.67 -8.77 -14.01
C LYS A 62 -12.93 -9.13 -12.54
N SER A 63 -12.54 -8.28 -11.60
CA SER A 63 -12.81 -8.52 -10.18
C SER A 63 -14.33 -8.56 -9.89
N GLN A 64 -14.73 -9.41 -8.95
CA GLN A 64 -16.11 -9.53 -8.45
C GLN A 64 -16.27 -8.94 -7.04
N ALA A 65 -15.23 -8.28 -6.52
CA ALA A 65 -15.32 -7.60 -5.25
C ALA A 65 -16.32 -6.44 -5.35
N VAL A 66 -17.15 -6.26 -4.32
CA VAL A 66 -18.26 -5.30 -4.32
C VAL A 66 -17.76 -3.87 -4.52
N ASP A 67 -16.62 -3.55 -3.93
CA ASP A 67 -15.97 -2.24 -4.01
C ASP A 67 -15.52 -1.85 -5.44
N MET A 68 -15.50 -2.78 -6.40
CA MET A 68 -15.30 -2.45 -7.83
C MET A 68 -16.31 -1.44 -8.38
N MET A 69 -17.49 -1.34 -7.75
CA MET A 69 -18.45 -0.29 -8.11
C MET A 69 -17.87 1.12 -7.95
N HIS A 70 -16.84 1.32 -7.11
CA HIS A 70 -16.18 2.60 -6.92
C HIS A 70 -15.08 2.89 -7.94
N MET A 71 -14.74 1.95 -8.83
CA MET A 71 -13.63 2.08 -9.78
C MET A 71 -13.75 3.36 -10.62
N PHE A 72 -14.94 3.67 -11.14
CA PHE A 72 -15.17 4.82 -12.01
C PHE A 72 -15.02 6.18 -11.31
N MET A 73 -15.03 6.21 -9.97
CA MET A 73 -14.78 7.45 -9.21
C MET A 73 -13.30 7.76 -9.08
N HIS A 74 -12.44 6.74 -9.21
CA HIS A 74 -10.99 6.85 -9.00
C HIS A 74 -10.22 6.79 -10.32
N PHE A 75 -10.67 5.97 -11.26
CA PHE A 75 -9.97 5.65 -12.50
C PHE A 75 -10.93 5.54 -13.67
N TYR A 76 -10.43 5.79 -14.88
CA TYR A 76 -11.23 5.61 -16.09
C TYR A 76 -11.31 4.13 -16.51
N HIS A 77 -10.18 3.42 -16.51
CA HIS A 77 -10.11 1.97 -16.68
C HIS A 77 -8.85 1.41 -16.03
N PHE A 78 -8.83 0.10 -15.74
CA PHE A 78 -7.61 -0.61 -15.36
C PHE A 78 -6.85 -1.15 -16.57
N SER A 79 -5.53 -1.21 -16.45
CA SER A 79 -4.69 -2.12 -17.22
C SER A 79 -4.61 -3.48 -16.51
N ASP A 80 -4.74 -4.58 -17.26
CA ASP A 80 -4.86 -5.93 -16.68
C ASP A 80 -3.55 -6.38 -15.98
N ASP A 81 -3.62 -6.53 -14.66
CA ASP A 81 -2.51 -6.99 -13.80
C ASP A 81 -2.01 -8.42 -14.12
N LYS A 82 -2.76 -9.19 -14.92
CA LYS A 82 -2.44 -10.56 -15.34
C LYS A 82 -1.47 -10.66 -16.50
N VAL A 83 -1.15 -9.56 -17.17
CA VAL A 83 -0.21 -9.54 -18.30
C VAL A 83 1.02 -8.67 -18.04
N ILE A 84 1.07 -8.02 -16.88
CA ILE A 84 2.16 -7.12 -16.46
C ILE A 84 3.02 -7.79 -15.40
N ARG A 85 4.33 -7.59 -15.47
CA ARG A 85 5.29 -8.07 -14.47
C ARG A 85 5.69 -6.95 -13.53
N VAL A 86 6.15 -7.31 -12.33
CA VAL A 86 6.71 -6.37 -11.35
C VAL A 86 7.83 -5.54 -11.98
N GLY A 87 8.71 -6.18 -12.75
CA GLY A 87 9.82 -5.52 -13.43
C GLY A 87 9.44 -4.65 -14.62
N ASP A 88 8.19 -4.70 -15.10
CA ASP A 88 7.73 -3.76 -16.13
C ASP A 88 7.36 -2.41 -15.48
N VAL A 89 6.87 -2.46 -14.25
CA VAL A 89 6.47 -1.27 -13.47
C VAL A 89 7.64 -0.75 -12.64
N PHE A 90 8.31 -1.59 -11.86
CA PHE A 90 9.31 -1.22 -10.85
C PHE A 90 10.74 -1.56 -11.31
N ASN A 91 11.20 -0.94 -12.40
CA ASN A 91 12.39 -1.35 -13.15
C ASN A 91 13.70 -0.62 -12.81
N LYS A 92 13.64 0.44 -12.00
CA LYS A 92 14.80 1.26 -11.64
C LYS A 92 14.70 1.72 -10.19
N LYS A 93 15.84 1.96 -9.57
CA LYS A 93 15.93 2.54 -8.23
C LYS A 93 15.20 3.90 -8.18
N GLY A 94 14.47 4.12 -7.10
CA GLY A 94 13.69 5.33 -6.86
C GLY A 94 12.37 5.40 -7.61
N LYS A 95 12.04 4.43 -8.47
CA LYS A 95 10.71 4.37 -9.08
C LYS A 95 9.66 4.07 -8.01
N SER A 96 8.56 4.82 -8.04
CA SER A 96 7.50 4.73 -7.04
C SER A 96 6.12 4.54 -7.67
N GLY A 97 5.22 4.00 -6.87
CA GLY A 97 3.81 3.85 -7.22
C GLY A 97 2.95 3.82 -5.96
N PHE A 98 1.65 4.02 -6.12
CA PHE A 98 0.69 3.84 -5.03
C PHE A 98 -0.03 2.52 -5.17
N PHE A 99 -0.12 1.77 -4.09
CA PHE A 99 -1.04 0.65 -3.96
C PHE A 99 -2.27 1.11 -3.19
N VAL A 100 -3.40 1.15 -3.87
CA VAL A 100 -4.71 1.47 -3.33
C VAL A 100 -5.45 0.16 -3.13
N TYR A 101 -5.78 -0.17 -1.89
CA TYR A 101 -6.52 -1.36 -1.50
C TYR A 101 -7.88 -0.96 -0.92
N ASP A 102 -8.92 -1.74 -1.23
CA ASP A 102 -10.31 -1.40 -0.94
C ASP A 102 -10.71 -0.10 -1.65
N LEU A 103 -11.36 -0.22 -2.81
CA LEU A 103 -11.75 0.96 -3.58
C LEU A 103 -12.89 1.76 -2.92
N GLY A 104 -13.55 1.20 -1.90
CA GLY A 104 -14.51 1.90 -1.07
C GLY A 104 -13.82 2.75 0.00
N ASP A 105 -12.94 2.13 0.79
CA ASP A 105 -12.28 2.80 1.91
C ASP A 105 -10.97 3.51 1.57
N GLN A 106 -10.33 3.14 0.46
CA GLN A 106 -9.10 3.71 -0.08
C GLN A 106 -7.91 3.64 0.89
N PHE A 107 -7.45 2.44 1.23
CA PHE A 107 -6.18 2.28 1.91
C PHE A 107 -5.01 2.45 0.94
N GLU A 108 -4.21 3.50 1.13
CA GLU A 108 -3.12 3.87 0.25
C GLU A 108 -1.75 3.53 0.86
N PHE A 109 -0.92 2.86 0.08
CA PHE A 109 0.46 2.53 0.44
C PHE A 109 1.41 3.02 -0.64
N LEU A 110 2.42 3.78 -0.25
CA LEU A 110 3.52 4.13 -1.14
C LEU A 110 4.44 2.92 -1.31
N ILE A 111 4.67 2.52 -2.56
CA ILE A 111 5.66 1.53 -2.95
C ILE A 111 6.82 2.26 -3.61
N THR A 112 8.05 1.93 -3.22
CA THR A 112 9.26 2.50 -3.82
C THR A 112 10.30 1.40 -4.06
N THR A 113 10.88 1.37 -5.24
CA THR A 113 12.00 0.49 -5.58
C THR A 113 13.28 1.02 -4.92
N GLU A 114 13.72 0.38 -3.85
CA GLU A 114 14.98 0.74 -3.19
C GLU A 114 16.20 0.36 -4.05
N GLU A 115 16.14 -0.80 -4.70
CA GLU A 115 17.23 -1.36 -5.48
C GLU A 115 16.72 -2.39 -6.50
N VAL A 116 17.43 -2.52 -7.62
CA VAL A 116 17.22 -3.59 -8.62
C VAL A 116 18.50 -4.41 -8.67
N LEU A 117 18.43 -5.63 -8.16
CA LEU A 117 19.59 -6.53 -8.06
C LEU A 117 19.90 -7.21 -9.40
N PRO A 118 21.18 -7.57 -9.65
CA PRO A 118 21.59 -8.34 -10.81
C PRO A 118 20.83 -9.68 -10.94
N SER A 119 20.66 -10.14 -12.18
CA SER A 119 19.99 -11.41 -12.48
C SER A 119 20.70 -12.63 -11.88
N SER A 120 22.02 -12.56 -11.69
CA SER A 120 22.84 -13.58 -11.02
C SER A 120 22.45 -13.81 -9.56
N GLU A 121 21.84 -12.81 -8.91
CA GLU A 121 21.33 -12.94 -7.54
C GLU A 121 19.88 -13.41 -7.48
N SER A 122 19.23 -13.64 -8.62
CA SER A 122 17.85 -14.12 -8.67
C SER A 122 17.78 -15.60 -8.27
N ASN A 123 17.16 -15.87 -7.12
CA ASN A 123 16.99 -17.22 -6.58
C ASN A 123 15.50 -17.66 -6.51
N GLY A 124 14.59 -16.88 -7.11
CA GLY A 124 13.15 -17.15 -7.13
C GLY A 124 12.43 -16.99 -5.78
N LYS A 125 13.15 -16.67 -4.69
CA LYS A 125 12.56 -16.51 -3.36
C LYS A 125 11.90 -15.15 -3.20
N VAL A 126 10.88 -15.11 -2.34
CA VAL A 126 10.32 -13.87 -1.79
C VAL A 126 10.77 -13.78 -0.34
N GLN A 127 11.25 -12.60 0.07
CA GLN A 127 11.77 -12.38 1.41
C GLN A 127 11.22 -11.07 1.98
N ILE A 128 10.79 -11.10 3.24
CA ILE A 128 10.59 -9.89 4.04
C ILE A 128 11.94 -9.57 4.68
N LEU A 129 12.49 -8.40 4.36
CA LEU A 129 13.79 -7.94 4.82
C LEU A 129 13.68 -7.11 6.10
N ASP A 130 12.58 -6.36 6.24
CA ASP A 130 12.32 -5.48 7.37
C ASP A 130 10.84 -5.13 7.45
N GLY A 131 10.40 -4.61 8.59
CA GLY A 131 9.06 -4.05 8.74
C GLY A 131 8.76 -3.58 10.15
N ALA A 132 7.91 -2.58 10.25
CA ALA A 132 7.35 -2.11 11.51
C ALA A 132 5.89 -1.69 11.33
N GLY A 133 5.18 -1.60 12.47
CA GLY A 133 3.77 -1.22 12.50
C GLY A 133 2.83 -2.28 11.94
N ASN A 134 1.61 -2.26 12.46
CA ASN A 134 0.47 -2.99 11.90
C ASN A 134 -0.24 -2.10 10.88
N ALA A 135 -0.73 -2.65 9.77
CA ALA A 135 -1.65 -1.88 8.95
C ALA A 135 -2.90 -1.49 9.77
N PRO A 136 -3.64 -0.45 9.34
CA PRO A 136 -4.96 -0.17 9.88
C PRO A 136 -5.85 -1.43 9.90
N PRO A 137 -6.86 -1.54 10.77
CA PRO A 137 -7.85 -2.60 10.60
C PRO A 137 -8.62 -2.42 9.29
N GLU A 138 -8.91 -3.53 8.60
CA GLU A 138 -9.69 -3.56 7.36
C GLU A 138 -11.13 -3.04 7.59
N ASP A 139 -11.79 -2.60 6.51
CA ASP A 139 -13.18 -2.09 6.47
C ASP A 139 -13.46 -0.81 7.28
N SER A 140 -12.41 -0.19 7.83
CA SER A 140 -12.52 1.04 8.64
C SER A 140 -13.56 0.95 9.77
N ILE A 141 -13.85 -0.26 10.26
CA ILE A 141 -14.93 -0.48 11.22
C ILE A 141 -14.63 0.30 12.51
N GLY A 142 -15.57 1.15 12.92
CA GLY A 142 -15.45 1.97 14.12
C GLY A 142 -14.60 3.24 13.94
N LEU A 143 -14.25 3.61 12.71
CA LEU A 143 -13.59 4.88 12.39
C LEU A 143 -14.61 5.94 11.98
N GLU A 144 -14.33 7.21 12.33
CA GLU A 144 -15.13 8.38 11.91
C GLU A 144 -14.96 8.75 10.43
N ASP A 145 -13.94 8.18 9.79
CA ASP A 145 -13.57 8.44 8.39
C ASP A 145 -13.01 7.14 7.80
N LYS A 146 -12.75 7.12 6.50
CA LYS A 146 -12.31 5.91 5.80
C LYS A 146 -10.80 5.85 5.57
N GLY A 147 -10.30 4.64 5.33
CA GLY A 147 -8.93 4.39 4.88
C GLY A 147 -7.86 4.93 5.82
N ASN A 148 -6.76 5.41 5.22
CA ASN A 148 -5.64 5.98 5.96
C ASN A 148 -6.06 7.16 6.84
N ARG A 149 -6.99 8.00 6.35
CA ARG A 149 -7.43 9.22 7.07
C ARG A 149 -8.17 8.87 8.35
N GLY A 150 -9.11 7.92 8.29
CA GLY A 150 -9.82 7.43 9.47
C GLY A 150 -8.87 6.86 10.50
N PHE A 151 -7.90 6.07 10.05
CA PHE A 151 -6.92 5.47 10.93
C PHE A 151 -6.05 6.50 11.64
N TYR A 152 -5.51 7.49 10.92
CA TYR A 152 -4.66 8.52 11.53
C TYR A 152 -5.43 9.40 12.53
N LYS A 153 -6.71 9.72 12.26
CA LYS A 153 -7.57 10.42 13.23
C LYS A 153 -7.74 9.63 14.53
N LEU A 154 -7.98 8.32 14.43
CA LEU A 154 -8.05 7.46 15.61
C LEU A 154 -6.71 7.41 16.36
N TYR A 155 -5.61 7.23 15.62
CA TYR A 155 -4.27 7.19 16.20
C TYR A 155 -3.95 8.46 17.01
N ASP A 156 -4.20 9.64 16.43
CA ASP A 156 -3.99 10.92 17.09
C ASP A 156 -4.82 11.04 18.38
N THR A 157 -6.07 10.59 18.33
CA THR A 157 -6.97 10.58 19.50
C THR A 157 -6.41 9.69 20.61
N VAL A 158 -5.99 8.47 20.28
CA VAL A 158 -5.39 7.53 21.25
C VAL A 158 -4.10 8.09 21.84
N VAL A 159 -3.23 8.72 21.03
CA VAL A 159 -1.99 9.35 21.49
C VAL A 159 -2.29 10.50 22.45
N LYS A 160 -3.27 11.37 22.13
CA LYS A 160 -3.70 12.47 23.02
C LYS A 160 -4.24 11.95 24.35
N LEU A 161 -5.09 10.92 24.33
CA LEU A 161 -5.63 10.30 25.55
C LEU A 161 -4.53 9.71 26.44
N LYS A 162 -3.54 9.03 25.84
CA LYS A 162 -2.38 8.49 26.57
C LYS A 162 -1.53 9.58 27.21
N LYS A 163 -1.35 10.73 26.54
CA LYS A 163 -0.64 11.89 27.10
C LYS A 163 -1.40 12.52 28.27
N ASN A 164 -2.73 12.63 28.17
CA ASN A 164 -3.55 13.19 29.23
C ASN A 164 -3.56 12.31 30.50
N LYS A 165 -3.58 10.98 30.35
CA LYS A 165 -3.44 10.05 31.49
C LYS A 165 -2.08 10.13 32.20
N LYS A 166 -1.05 10.66 31.55
CA LYS A 166 0.31 10.83 32.12
C LYS A 166 0.52 12.17 32.83
N LYS A 167 -0.41 13.13 32.72
CA LYS A 167 -0.35 14.35 33.53
C LYS A 167 -0.97 14.04 34.90
N PRO A 168 -0.21 14.08 36.01
CA PRO A 168 -0.81 13.96 37.33
C PRO A 168 -1.82 15.10 37.51
N SER A 169 -2.96 14.79 38.14
CA SER A 169 -3.89 15.83 38.59
C SER A 169 -3.11 16.78 39.49
N LYS A 170 -3.05 18.05 39.11
CA LYS A 170 -2.63 19.09 40.05
C LYS A 170 -3.75 19.21 41.07
N GLU A 171 -3.59 18.56 42.20
CA GLU A 171 -4.27 18.93 43.46
C GLU A 171 -3.65 20.23 44.00
#